data_AF-A0A8C2WPS6-F1
#
_entry.id   AF-A0A8C2WPS6-F1
#
_cell.length_a   1.000
_cell.length_b   1.000
_cell.length_c   1.000
_cell.angle_alpha   90.00
_cell.angle_beta   90.00
_cell.angle_gamma   90.00
#
_symmetry.space_group_name_H-M   'P 1'
#
loop_
_entity.id
_entity.type
_entity.pdbx_description
1 polymer ?
#
loop_
_entity_poly.entity_id
_entity_poly.type
_entity_poly.pdbx_seq_one_letter_code
_entity_poly.pdbx_strand_id
1 'polypeptide(L)'
;SMFVTNSSFCTESKECLEYLLVCKTDEYEVRHYSPTRWVSTDAEAYFMGVGAAMAFRRLFQYINGANEGGFQMEMTAPVLVKIPEETRMWEPAVYSLGFPLPAAYQEKPPAPTSNKLYFSEMPEMDVYVRSYGGWMLSVTSRLHAHLLTEELGRVGASYNHSYHYGVGYDSPLKLLNRHNEVWYVSEGEGSFTSQRLV
;
A
#
# COMPACT_ATOMS: atom_id res chain seq x y z
N SER A 1 7.67 4.20 20.99
CA SER A 1 7.57 4.24 19.52
C SER A 1 8.24 5.50 19.00
N MET A 2 9.01 5.41 17.92
CA MET A 2 9.58 6.56 17.22
C MET A 2 8.72 6.86 15.98
N PHE A 3 8.43 8.14 15.74
CA PHE A 3 7.88 8.60 14.47
C PHE A 3 8.95 8.46 13.39
N VAL A 4 8.65 7.70 12.34
CA VAL A 4 9.53 7.55 11.17
C VAL A 4 9.00 8.51 10.09
N THR A 5 9.62 9.67 10.01
CA THR A 5 9.22 10.75 9.08
C THR A 5 9.99 10.72 7.76
N ASN A 6 11.06 9.93 7.67
CA ASN A 6 11.86 9.83 6.45
C ASN A 6 12.38 8.39 6.31
N SER A 7 11.57 7.54 5.69
CA SER A 7 11.99 6.20 5.35
C SER A 7 13.06 6.26 4.25
N SER A 8 14.21 5.62 4.46
CA SER A 8 15.33 5.65 3.51
C SER A 8 14.99 5.11 2.12
N PHE A 9 13.82 4.48 1.96
CA PHE A 9 13.32 3.93 0.70
C PHE A 9 12.41 4.91 -0.08
N CYS A 10 11.88 5.97 0.53
CA CYS A 10 11.10 7.00 -0.17
C CYS A 10 12.02 7.99 -0.89
N THR A 11 12.61 7.56 -2.01
CA THR A 11 13.67 8.29 -2.71
C THR A 11 13.21 9.09 -3.94
N GLU A 12 12.05 8.76 -4.51
CA GLU A 12 11.55 9.35 -5.77
C GLU A 12 10.31 10.22 -5.60
N SER A 13 9.74 10.30 -4.39
CA SER A 13 8.55 11.09 -4.07
C SER A 13 8.88 12.13 -3.01
N LYS A 14 8.30 13.34 -3.14
CA LYS A 14 8.51 14.43 -2.17
C LYS A 14 7.82 14.15 -0.84
N GLU A 15 6.65 13.51 -0.89
CA GLU A 15 5.86 13.14 0.27
C GLU A 15 5.73 11.62 0.32
N CYS A 16 5.91 11.07 1.52
CA CYS A 16 5.86 9.66 1.82
C CYS A 16 4.86 9.45 2.96
N LEU A 17 4.10 8.36 2.91
CA LEU A 17 3.17 8.00 3.98
C LEU A 17 3.94 7.74 5.27
N GLU A 18 3.65 8.55 6.27
CA GLU A 18 4.30 8.47 7.58
C GLU A 18 3.69 7.35 8.43
N TYR A 19 4.51 6.79 9.31
CA TYR A 19 4.07 5.78 10.27
C TYR A 19 4.84 5.85 11.59
N LEU A 20 4.21 5.28 12.61
CA LEU A 20 4.82 4.97 13.88
C LEU A 20 5.36 3.54 13.84
N LEU A 21 6.68 3.36 14.03
CA LEU A 21 7.24 2.02 14.20
C LEU A 21 6.86 1.51 15.60
N VAL A 22 6.07 0.45 15.63
CA VAL A 22 5.61 -0.21 16.86
C VAL A 22 6.66 -1.20 17.34
N CYS A 23 7.04 -2.14 16.47
CA CYS A 23 8.15 -3.06 16.70
C CYS A 23 8.76 -3.56 15.39
N LYS A 24 9.90 -4.22 15.51
CA LYS A 24 10.66 -4.78 14.37
C LYS A 24 11.30 -6.09 14.80
N THR A 25 11.18 -7.09 13.94
CA THR A 25 11.92 -8.36 14.00
C THR A 25 12.88 -8.44 12.81
N ASP A 26 13.58 -9.56 12.68
CA ASP A 26 14.41 -9.82 11.49
C ASP A 26 13.54 -10.13 10.25
N GLU A 27 12.28 -10.52 10.46
CA GLU A 27 11.36 -10.99 9.43
C GLU A 27 10.30 -9.97 9.00
N TYR A 28 9.82 -9.13 9.93
CA TYR A 28 8.78 -8.13 9.65
C TYR A 28 8.84 -6.92 10.61
N GLU A 29 8.16 -5.85 10.22
CA GLU A 29 7.89 -4.69 11.06
C GLU A 29 6.41 -4.63 11.41
N VAL A 30 6.09 -4.03 12.54
CA VAL A 30 4.74 -3.61 12.88
C VAL A 30 4.70 -2.10 12.84
N ARG A 31 3.80 -1.56 12.02
CA ARG A 31 3.66 -0.13 11.79
C ARG A 31 2.23 0.30 12.11
N HIS A 32 2.12 1.42 12.80
CA HIS A 32 0.84 2.09 13.05
C HIS A 32 0.70 3.26 12.07
N TYR A 33 -0.41 3.29 11.33
CA TYR A 33 -0.75 4.34 10.39
C TYR A 33 -1.95 5.14 10.90
N SER A 34 -1.84 6.47 10.85
CA SER A 34 -2.95 7.38 11.12
C SER A 34 -3.91 7.46 9.93
N PRO A 35 -5.18 7.87 10.16
CA PRO A 35 -6.16 8.03 9.10
C PRO A 35 -5.63 8.90 7.96
N THR A 36 -5.74 8.42 6.72
CA THR A 36 -5.22 9.11 5.54
C THR A 36 -6.20 8.97 4.39
N ARG A 37 -6.39 10.04 3.60
CA ARG A 37 -7.20 10.01 2.38
C ARG A 37 -6.34 9.66 1.17
N TRP A 38 -6.92 8.83 0.32
CA TRP A 38 -6.30 8.28 -0.89
C TRP A 38 -7.17 8.59 -2.10
N VAL A 39 -6.53 8.63 -3.26
CA VAL A 39 -7.22 8.51 -4.55
C VAL A 39 -6.96 7.10 -5.08
N SER A 40 -8.04 6.43 -5.47
CA SER A 40 -8.05 5.00 -5.77
C SER A 40 -8.81 4.69 -7.06
N THR A 41 -8.51 3.55 -7.67
CA THR A 41 -9.22 3.01 -8.82
C THR A 41 -9.09 1.49 -8.87
N ASP A 42 -10.10 0.84 -9.44
CA ASP A 42 -10.13 -0.61 -9.58
C ASP A 42 -9.74 -1.05 -11.00
N ALA A 43 -9.06 -2.19 -11.08
CA ALA A 43 -8.76 -2.87 -12.33
C ALA A 43 -8.99 -4.37 -12.19
N GLU A 44 -9.84 -4.91 -13.07
CA GLU A 44 -10.05 -6.35 -13.21
C GLU A 44 -8.99 -6.92 -14.17
N ALA A 45 -8.22 -7.91 -13.70
CA ALA A 45 -7.19 -8.56 -14.49
C ALA A 45 -6.86 -9.97 -13.96
N TYR A 46 -6.28 -10.82 -14.81
CA TYR A 46 -5.75 -12.13 -14.39
C TYR A 46 -4.43 -12.03 -13.63
N PHE A 47 -3.65 -10.98 -13.90
CA PHE A 47 -2.34 -10.76 -13.31
C PHE A 47 -2.28 -9.39 -12.65
N MET A 48 -1.89 -9.37 -11.39
CA MET A 48 -1.72 -8.15 -10.58
C MET A 48 -0.93 -7.06 -11.30
N GLY A 49 0.21 -7.41 -11.93
CA GLY A 49 1.03 -6.42 -12.63
C GLY A 49 0.31 -5.70 -13.77
N VAL A 50 -0.57 -6.42 -14.49
CA VAL A 50 -1.38 -5.84 -15.56
C VAL A 50 -2.46 -4.92 -14.99
N GLY A 51 -3.18 -5.38 -13.96
CA GLY A 51 -4.19 -4.58 -13.27
C GLY A 51 -3.59 -3.30 -12.68
N ALA A 52 -2.44 -3.41 -12.00
CA ALA A 52 -1.72 -2.28 -11.44
C ALA A 52 -1.27 -1.27 -12.50
N ALA A 53 -0.73 -1.71 -13.65
CA ALA A 53 -0.33 -0.80 -14.72
C ALA A 53 -1.53 -0.03 -15.32
N MET A 54 -2.66 -0.73 -15.53
CA MET A 54 -3.90 -0.11 -16.03
C MET A 54 -4.47 0.91 -15.05
N ALA A 55 -4.51 0.58 -13.76
CA ALA A 55 -4.99 1.44 -12.69
C ALA A 55 -4.06 2.66 -12.52
N PHE A 56 -2.75 2.44 -12.47
CA PHE A 56 -1.74 3.49 -12.32
C PHE A 56 -1.82 4.53 -13.44
N ARG A 57 -2.10 4.12 -14.69
CA ARG A 57 -2.28 5.08 -15.79
C ARG A 57 -3.40 6.09 -15.52
N ARG A 58 -4.52 5.67 -14.91
CA ARG A 58 -5.65 6.57 -14.58
C ARG A 58 -5.27 7.52 -13.45
N LEU A 59 -4.63 6.99 -12.42
CA LEU A 59 -4.12 7.74 -11.28
C LEU A 59 -3.05 8.77 -11.72
N PHE A 60 -2.18 8.39 -12.65
CA PHE A 60 -1.20 9.29 -13.24
C PHE A 60 -1.86 10.42 -14.05
N GLN A 61 -2.93 10.13 -14.79
CA GLN A 61 -3.68 11.19 -15.48
C GLN A 61 -4.30 12.18 -14.49
N TYR A 62 -4.85 11.70 -13.38
CA TYR A 62 -5.43 12.53 -12.32
C TYR A 62 -4.43 13.56 -11.78
N ILE A 63 -3.22 13.13 -11.40
CA ILE A 63 -2.19 14.06 -10.89
C ILE A 63 -1.61 14.97 -11.97
N ASN A 64 -1.79 14.65 -13.24
CA ASN A 64 -1.35 15.48 -14.37
C ASN A 64 -2.47 16.39 -14.93
N GLY A 65 -3.50 16.67 -14.13
CA GLY A 65 -4.54 17.63 -14.49
C GLY A 65 -5.84 17.03 -15.02
N ALA A 66 -6.03 15.71 -15.02
CA ALA A 66 -7.34 15.10 -15.26
C ALA A 66 -8.25 15.15 -14.00
N ASN A 67 -8.43 16.36 -13.48
CA ASN A 67 -9.25 16.69 -12.32
C ASN A 67 -9.93 18.05 -12.52
N GLU A 68 -10.97 18.33 -11.76
CA GLU A 68 -11.65 19.62 -11.79
C GLU A 68 -10.68 20.75 -11.44
N GLY A 69 -10.52 21.69 -12.38
CA GLY A 69 -9.57 22.80 -12.26
C GLY A 69 -8.20 22.55 -12.89
N GLY A 70 -7.91 21.35 -13.37
CA GLY A 70 -6.68 21.06 -14.13
C GLY A 70 -5.41 21.13 -13.29
N PHE A 71 -5.51 20.88 -11.98
CA PHE A 71 -4.38 20.99 -11.07
C PHE A 71 -3.36 19.87 -11.32
N GLN A 72 -2.08 20.24 -11.35
CA GLN A 72 -0.98 19.28 -11.32
C GLN A 72 -0.56 19.03 -9.87
N MET A 73 -0.37 17.77 -9.53
CA MET A 73 -0.03 17.31 -8.19
C MET A 73 1.26 16.49 -8.25
N GLU A 74 2.09 16.64 -7.22
CA GLU A 74 3.27 15.81 -7.06
C GLU A 74 2.87 14.37 -6.73
N MET A 75 3.64 13.41 -7.22
CA MET A 75 3.46 12.01 -6.84
C MET A 75 3.85 11.82 -5.37
N THR A 76 3.06 11.02 -4.65
CA THR A 76 3.36 10.58 -3.29
C THR A 76 3.72 9.09 -3.29
N ALA A 77 4.35 8.63 -2.22
CA ALA A 77 4.62 7.21 -2.00
C ALA A 77 4.01 6.74 -0.67
N PRO A 78 3.69 5.44 -0.51
CA PRO A 78 3.73 4.41 -1.55
C PRO A 78 2.46 4.36 -2.40
N VAL A 79 2.54 3.59 -3.49
CA VAL A 79 1.37 3.05 -4.18
C VAL A 79 0.99 1.72 -3.54
N LEU A 80 -0.28 1.59 -3.14
CA LEU A 80 -0.86 0.34 -2.64
C LEU A 80 -1.65 -0.37 -3.72
N VAL A 81 -1.50 -1.69 -3.79
CA VAL A 81 -2.35 -2.62 -4.53
C VAL A 81 -3.06 -3.48 -3.51
N LYS A 82 -4.37 -3.32 -3.32
CA LYS A 82 -5.20 -4.24 -2.54
C LYS A 82 -5.44 -5.51 -3.35
N ILE A 83 -5.02 -6.65 -2.81
CA ILE A 83 -5.04 -7.95 -3.47
C ILE A 83 -5.95 -8.88 -2.65
N PRO A 84 -7.05 -9.40 -3.24
CA PRO A 84 -7.88 -10.38 -2.56
C PRO A 84 -7.09 -11.68 -2.31
N GLU A 85 -7.29 -12.31 -1.15
CA GLU A 85 -6.70 -13.61 -0.84
C GLU A 85 -7.36 -14.73 -1.64
N GLU A 86 -8.70 -14.67 -1.75
CA GLU A 86 -9.47 -15.57 -2.57
C GLU A 86 -9.35 -15.17 -4.05
N THR A 87 -8.40 -15.79 -4.75
CA THR A 87 -8.26 -15.68 -6.20
C THR A 87 -8.28 -17.06 -6.84
N ARG A 88 -9.00 -17.18 -7.96
CA ARG A 88 -9.03 -18.40 -8.77
C ARG A 88 -8.19 -18.17 -10.01
N MET A 89 -7.31 -19.13 -10.34
CA MET A 89 -6.38 -18.98 -11.47
C MET A 89 -7.09 -18.74 -12.83
N TRP A 90 -8.32 -19.23 -12.97
CA TRP A 90 -9.11 -19.14 -14.20
C TRP A 90 -10.11 -17.98 -14.22
N GLU A 91 -10.19 -17.18 -13.15
CA GLU A 91 -11.05 -16.00 -13.07
C GLU A 91 -10.18 -14.76 -12.85
N PRO A 92 -10.52 -13.61 -13.47
CA PRO A 92 -9.85 -12.38 -13.15
C PRO A 92 -10.16 -11.95 -11.71
N ALA A 93 -9.22 -11.27 -11.09
CA ALA A 93 -9.40 -10.64 -9.79
C ALA A 93 -9.55 -9.13 -9.97
N VAL A 94 -10.24 -8.49 -9.03
CA VAL A 94 -10.28 -7.03 -8.92
C VAL A 94 -9.15 -6.57 -8.02
N TYR A 95 -8.25 -5.77 -8.57
CA TYR A 95 -7.19 -5.10 -7.82
C TYR A 95 -7.56 -3.64 -7.63
N SER A 96 -7.55 -3.16 -6.38
CA SER A 96 -7.73 -1.74 -6.09
C SER A 96 -6.36 -1.09 -5.90
N LEU A 97 -6.04 -0.11 -6.74
CA LEU A 97 -4.79 0.64 -6.64
C LEU A 97 -5.06 2.03 -6.08
N GLY A 98 -4.18 2.55 -5.23
CA GLY A 98 -4.24 3.93 -4.78
C GLY A 98 -2.91 4.46 -4.26
N PHE A 99 -2.82 5.78 -4.14
CA PHE A 99 -1.73 6.46 -3.43
C PHE A 99 -2.32 7.54 -2.49
N PRO A 100 -1.62 7.93 -1.41
CA PRO A 100 -2.13 8.92 -0.48
C PRO A 100 -2.14 10.30 -1.14
N LEU A 101 -3.21 11.08 -1.01
CA LEU A 101 -3.21 12.43 -1.56
C LEU A 101 -2.09 13.28 -0.92
N PRO A 102 -1.44 14.20 -1.66
CA PRO A 102 -0.49 15.11 -1.05
C PRO A 102 -1.14 15.90 0.09
N ALA A 103 -0.36 16.32 1.08
CA ALA A 103 -0.84 16.99 2.29
C ALA A 103 -1.75 18.19 1.99
N ALA A 104 -1.41 18.97 0.96
CA ALA A 104 -2.20 20.12 0.49
C ALA A 104 -3.63 19.77 0.03
N TYR A 105 -3.91 18.50 -0.28
CA TYR A 105 -5.18 18.01 -0.83
C TYR A 105 -5.90 17.00 0.07
N GLN A 106 -5.38 16.72 1.28
CA GLN A 106 -6.00 15.77 2.21
C GLN A 106 -7.44 16.20 2.59
N GLU A 107 -7.67 17.49 2.86
CA GLU A 107 -8.99 18.00 3.24
C GLU A 107 -9.94 18.17 2.06
N LYS A 108 -9.45 18.77 0.97
CA LYS A 108 -10.27 19.14 -0.21
C LYS A 108 -9.55 18.80 -1.52
N PRO A 109 -9.57 17.53 -1.93
CA PRO A 109 -8.98 17.14 -3.21
C PRO A 109 -9.82 17.61 -4.40
N PRO A 110 -9.21 17.97 -5.54
CA PRO A 110 -9.94 18.27 -6.76
C PRO A 110 -10.61 17.00 -7.27
N ALA A 111 -11.90 17.06 -7.63
CA ALA A 111 -12.64 15.89 -8.07
C ALA A 111 -12.06 15.33 -9.38
N PRO A 112 -11.94 14.00 -9.53
CA PRO A 112 -11.45 13.41 -10.77
C PRO A 112 -12.47 13.62 -11.92
N THR A 113 -11.97 13.84 -13.14
CA THR A 113 -12.85 13.88 -14.32
C THR A 113 -13.26 12.49 -14.81
N SER A 114 -12.56 11.44 -14.38
CA SER A 114 -12.91 10.05 -14.66
C SER A 114 -13.81 9.48 -13.58
N ASN A 115 -14.93 8.87 -13.98
CA ASN A 115 -15.82 8.12 -13.09
C ASN A 115 -15.24 6.79 -12.56
N LYS A 116 -14.01 6.42 -12.95
CA LYS A 116 -13.32 5.22 -12.46
C LYS A 116 -12.41 5.49 -11.27
N LEU A 117 -12.19 6.77 -10.94
CA LEU A 117 -11.41 7.21 -9.80
C LEU A 117 -12.37 7.59 -8.68
N TYR A 118 -12.00 7.25 -7.45
CA TYR A 118 -12.76 7.59 -6.27
C TYR A 118 -11.81 7.92 -5.12
N PHE A 119 -12.31 8.67 -4.14
CA PHE A 119 -11.57 8.88 -2.90
C PHE A 119 -11.90 7.75 -1.92
N SER A 120 -10.86 7.22 -1.27
CA SER A 120 -11.00 6.23 -0.21
C SER A 120 -10.28 6.72 1.04
N GLU A 121 -10.80 6.34 2.19
CA GLU A 121 -10.16 6.61 3.47
C GLU A 121 -9.55 5.31 4.00
N MET A 122 -8.27 5.38 4.35
CA MET A 122 -7.63 4.34 5.11
C MET A 122 -7.75 4.75 6.57
N PRO A 123 -8.51 4.01 7.40
CA PRO A 123 -8.67 4.37 8.81
C PRO A 123 -7.36 4.18 9.55
N GLU A 124 -7.35 4.58 10.82
CA GLU A 124 -6.28 4.21 11.75
C GLU A 124 -6.13 2.68 11.77
N MET A 125 -4.91 2.19 11.59
CA MET A 125 -4.65 0.75 11.53
C MET A 125 -3.21 0.38 11.89
N ASP A 126 -3.06 -0.80 12.49
CA ASP A 126 -1.78 -1.47 12.64
C ASP A 126 -1.58 -2.50 11.53
N VAL A 127 -0.34 -2.59 11.04
CA VAL A 127 0.00 -3.38 9.86
C VAL A 127 1.28 -4.16 10.10
N TYR A 128 1.26 -5.45 9.76
CA TYR A 128 2.46 -6.28 9.62
C TYR A 128 3.08 -6.07 8.25
N VAL A 129 4.37 -5.73 8.21
CA VAL A 129 5.07 -5.33 7.00
C VAL A 129 6.30 -6.20 6.75
N ARG A 130 6.35 -6.85 5.59
CA ARG A 130 7.55 -7.53 5.09
C ARG A 130 8.11 -6.79 3.87
N SER A 131 9.34 -6.33 3.98
CA SER A 131 10.06 -5.66 2.87
C SER A 131 10.79 -6.65 1.98
N TYR A 132 10.89 -6.33 0.69
CA TYR A 132 11.65 -7.10 -0.28
C TYR A 132 12.09 -6.28 -1.50
N GLY A 133 13.17 -6.72 -2.13
CA GLY A 133 13.72 -6.09 -3.34
C GLY A 133 13.17 -6.68 -4.65
N GLY A 134 13.62 -6.11 -5.77
CA GLY A 134 13.28 -6.59 -7.11
C GLY A 134 11.94 -6.07 -7.62
N TRP A 135 11.33 -6.78 -8.57
CA TRP A 135 10.07 -6.36 -9.18
C TRP A 135 8.86 -6.89 -8.41
N MET A 136 7.87 -6.03 -8.20
CA MET A 136 6.56 -6.39 -7.65
C MET A 136 5.70 -7.11 -8.71
N LEU A 137 5.98 -8.40 -8.90
CA LEU A 137 5.24 -9.30 -9.79
C LEU A 137 4.27 -10.15 -8.98
N SER A 138 3.26 -10.74 -9.61
CA SER A 138 2.28 -11.61 -8.93
C SER A 138 2.96 -12.75 -8.16
N VAL A 139 4.00 -13.36 -8.73
CA VAL A 139 4.72 -14.49 -8.10
C VAL A 139 5.59 -14.04 -6.92
N THR A 140 6.28 -12.90 -7.03
CA THR A 140 7.14 -12.39 -5.96
C THR A 140 6.30 -11.86 -4.81
N SER A 141 5.23 -11.11 -5.11
CA SER A 141 4.27 -10.65 -4.09
C SER A 141 3.67 -11.82 -3.32
N ARG A 142 3.22 -12.88 -4.00
CA ARG A 142 2.66 -14.08 -3.36
C ARG A 142 3.68 -14.81 -2.48
N LEU A 143 4.93 -14.91 -2.92
CA LEU A 143 5.99 -15.51 -2.10
C LEU A 143 6.20 -14.73 -0.80
N HIS A 144 6.32 -13.40 -0.88
CA HIS A 144 6.55 -12.58 0.32
C HIS A 144 5.31 -12.52 1.22
N ALA A 145 4.10 -12.55 0.66
CA ALA A 145 2.87 -12.70 1.43
C ALA A 145 2.83 -14.03 2.20
N HIS A 146 3.21 -15.14 1.55
CA HIS A 146 3.29 -16.45 2.20
C HIS A 146 4.33 -16.48 3.32
N LEU A 147 5.52 -15.95 3.09
CA LEU A 147 6.57 -15.89 4.12
C LEU A 147 6.15 -15.03 5.32
N LEU A 148 5.43 -13.93 5.08
CA LEU A 148 4.90 -13.12 6.18
C LEU A 148 3.83 -13.90 6.96
N THR A 149 2.87 -14.53 6.29
CA THR A 149 1.79 -15.27 6.97
C THR A 149 2.29 -16.52 7.71
N GLU A 150 3.36 -17.16 7.24
CA GLU A 150 4.04 -18.25 7.97
C GLU A 150 4.57 -17.75 9.33
N GLU A 151 5.26 -16.59 9.33
CA GLU A 151 5.79 -15.99 10.54
C GLU A 151 4.69 -15.52 11.50
N LEU A 152 3.63 -14.90 10.96
CA LEU A 152 2.46 -14.51 11.75
C LEU A 152 1.76 -15.74 12.36
N GLY A 153 1.66 -16.84 11.62
CA GLY A 153 1.12 -18.11 12.10
C GLY A 153 1.97 -18.71 13.23
N ARG A 154 3.30 -18.66 13.12
CA ARG A 154 4.23 -19.16 14.15
C ARG A 154 4.05 -18.47 15.50
N VAL A 155 3.76 -17.17 15.49
CA VAL A 155 3.56 -16.37 16.72
C VAL A 155 2.09 -16.25 17.14
N GLY A 156 1.16 -16.84 16.39
CA GLY A 156 -0.28 -16.76 16.67
C GLY A 156 -0.86 -15.35 16.51
N ALA A 157 -0.29 -14.54 15.61
CA ALA A 157 -0.79 -13.20 15.32
C ALA A 157 -2.08 -13.23 14.49
N SER A 158 -3.03 -12.37 14.85
CA SER A 158 -4.30 -12.19 14.15
C SER A 158 -4.20 -11.07 13.11
N TYR A 159 -4.69 -11.33 11.90
CA TYR A 159 -4.63 -10.40 10.77
C TYR A 159 -5.77 -10.65 9.77
N ASN A 160 -5.97 -9.70 8.87
CA ASN A 160 -7.01 -9.79 7.84
C ASN A 160 -6.73 -10.91 6.84
N HIS A 161 -7.65 -11.87 6.75
CA HIS A 161 -7.56 -13.00 5.83
C HIS A 161 -8.32 -12.81 4.51
N SER A 162 -8.95 -11.66 4.30
CA SER A 162 -9.72 -11.37 3.08
C SER A 162 -8.86 -10.75 1.99
N TYR A 163 -7.86 -9.95 2.36
CA TYR A 163 -6.94 -9.29 1.43
C TYR A 163 -5.62 -8.93 2.10
N HIS A 164 -4.60 -8.68 1.26
CA HIS A 164 -3.35 -8.03 1.65
C HIS A 164 -3.07 -6.85 0.73
N TYR A 165 -2.04 -6.05 1.06
CA TYR A 165 -1.51 -5.06 0.13
C TYR A 165 -0.15 -5.47 -0.40
N GLY A 166 0.02 -5.34 -1.72
CA GLY A 166 1.32 -5.15 -2.34
C GLY A 166 1.65 -3.67 -2.40
N VAL A 167 2.87 -3.29 -2.04
CA VAL A 167 3.24 -1.89 -1.80
C VAL A 167 4.49 -1.54 -2.59
N GLY A 168 4.41 -0.52 -3.44
CA GLY A 168 5.52 -0.06 -4.27
C GLY A 168 5.87 1.40 -3.98
N TYR A 169 7.16 1.68 -3.80
CA TYR A 169 7.66 3.03 -3.50
C TYR A 169 8.29 3.74 -4.70
N ASP A 170 8.69 2.97 -5.70
CA ASP A 170 9.49 3.46 -6.81
C ASP A 170 8.71 3.54 -8.12
N SER A 171 9.04 4.54 -8.93
CA SER A 171 8.54 4.74 -10.29
C SER A 171 8.71 3.46 -11.14
N PRO A 172 7.77 3.18 -12.07
CA PRO A 172 7.94 2.08 -13.03
C PRO A 172 9.24 2.12 -13.84
N LEU A 173 9.88 3.29 -13.95
CA LEU A 173 11.14 3.48 -14.68
C LEU A 173 12.37 3.08 -13.87
N LYS A 174 12.27 2.94 -12.54
CA LYS A 174 13.40 2.53 -11.69
C LYS A 174 13.71 1.05 -11.88
N LEU A 175 14.89 0.73 -12.41
CA LEU A 175 15.25 -0.65 -12.76
C LEU A 175 15.93 -1.44 -11.63
N LEU A 176 16.66 -0.76 -10.72
CA LEU A 176 17.48 -1.38 -9.67
C LEU A 176 17.19 -0.76 -8.30
N ASN A 177 17.57 -1.45 -7.22
CA ASN A 177 17.38 -1.02 -5.83
C ASN A 177 15.94 -0.59 -5.54
N ARG A 178 15.00 -1.38 -6.05
CA ARG A 178 13.57 -1.21 -5.78
C ARG A 178 13.26 -1.67 -4.36
N HIS A 179 12.41 -0.94 -3.66
CA HIS A 179 11.85 -1.31 -2.38
C HIS A 179 10.35 -1.58 -2.55
N ASN A 180 9.94 -2.80 -2.24
CA ASN A 180 8.53 -3.17 -2.21
C ASN A 180 8.22 -3.83 -0.86
N GLU A 181 6.94 -3.85 -0.51
CA GLU A 181 6.49 -4.46 0.73
C GLU A 181 5.20 -5.26 0.51
N VAL A 182 4.97 -6.25 1.39
CA VAL A 182 3.65 -6.86 1.57
C VAL A 182 3.13 -6.51 2.96
N TRP A 183 1.88 -6.10 3.02
CA TRP A 183 1.20 -5.66 4.23
C TRP A 183 -0.03 -6.53 4.53
N TYR A 184 -0.15 -6.98 5.78
CA TYR A 184 -1.39 -7.51 6.33
C TYR A 184 -1.87 -6.61 7.45
N VAL A 185 -3.15 -6.23 7.41
CA VAL A 185 -3.78 -5.43 8.47
C VAL A 185 -3.96 -6.31 9.70
N SER A 186 -3.54 -5.84 10.87
CA SER A 186 -3.73 -6.55 12.13
C SER A 186 -5.21 -6.56 12.52
N GLU A 187 -5.69 -7.66 13.09
CA GLU A 187 -7.06 -7.79 13.61
C GLU A 187 -7.00 -8.14 15.11
N GLY A 188 -7.80 -7.47 15.95
CA GLY A 188 -7.90 -7.72 17.40
C GLY A 188 -7.86 -6.46 18.28
N GLU A 189 -8.53 -6.47 19.43
CA GLU A 189 -8.49 -5.37 20.41
C GLU A 189 -7.14 -5.32 21.14
N GLY A 190 -6.51 -4.14 21.19
CA GLY A 190 -5.27 -3.92 21.94
C GLY A 190 -3.99 -4.24 21.18
N SER A 191 -4.02 -4.12 19.85
CA SER A 191 -2.87 -4.25 18.94
C SER A 191 -1.64 -3.55 19.53
N PHE A 192 -0.68 -4.39 19.91
CA PHE A 192 0.67 -4.11 20.43
C PHE A 192 0.84 -3.25 21.69
N THR A 193 -0.19 -2.59 22.21
CA THR A 193 -0.09 -1.78 23.44
C THR A 193 0.01 -2.62 24.71
N SER A 194 -0.32 -3.91 24.65
CA SER A 194 -0.31 -4.83 25.82
C SER A 194 0.95 -5.69 25.96
N GLN A 195 1.79 -5.84 24.91
CA GLN A 195 3.08 -6.54 25.04
C GLN A 195 4.18 -5.58 25.52
N ARG A 196 4.05 -5.06 26.74
CA ARG A 196 5.22 -4.57 27.47
C ARG A 196 6.08 -5.77 27.83
N LEU A 197 7.24 -5.84 27.17
CA LEU A 197 8.53 -6.32 27.64
C LEU A 197 8.47 -7.06 28.99
N VAL A 198 8.64 -8.38 28.93
CA VAL A 198 9.35 -9.12 29.98
C VAL A 198 10.83 -9.09 29.63
#